data_AF-A0A954BWP9-F1
#
_entry.id   AF-A0A954BWP9-F1
#
_cell.length_a   1.000
_cell.length_b   1.000
_cell.length_c   1.000
_cell.angle_alpha   90.00
_cell.angle_beta   90.00
_cell.angle_gamma   90.00
#
_symmetry.space_group_name_H-M   'P 1'
#
loop_
_entity.id
_entity.type
_entity.pdbx_description
1 polymer ?
#
loop_
_entity_poly.entity_id
_entity_poly.type
_entity_poly.pdbx_seq_one_letter_code
_entity_poly.pdbx_strand_id
1 'polypeptide(L)'
;MRRAGRGFTLIELLIVVVIVGILALAAIPLIMNNTRDARRAEGEQMMGAARDFCRAEYAKTGNTSNVSTAFGVQAANGAFSGKYYSVPTFAASSTVAGMDASVQTNAAADGQGRMDFSWESGAASFSWP
;
A
#
# COMPACT_ATOMS: atom_id res chain seq x y z
N MET A 1 3.95 64.17 12.48
CA MET A 1 4.36 63.34 13.63
C MET A 1 4.29 61.87 13.20
N ARG A 2 5.42 61.22 12.90
CA ARG A 2 5.45 59.80 12.50
C ARG A 2 5.49 58.93 13.77
N ARG A 3 4.46 58.10 13.98
CA ARG A 3 4.47 57.08 15.04
C ARG A 3 5.57 56.06 14.69
N ALA A 4 6.55 55.91 15.57
CA ALA A 4 7.51 54.82 15.48
C ALA A 4 6.72 53.50 15.58
N GLY A 5 6.83 52.64 14.56
CA GLY A 5 6.22 51.33 14.57
C GLY A 5 6.80 50.51 15.72
N ARG A 6 5.93 49.97 16.58
CA ARG A 6 6.30 48.97 17.60
C ARG A 6 6.83 47.75 16.85
N GLY A 7 8.15 47.51 16.95
CA GLY A 7 8.77 46.27 16.50
C GLY A 7 8.37 45.10 17.41
N PHE A 8 8.45 43.89 16.86
CA PHE A 8 8.25 42.63 17.59
C PHE A 8 9.29 42.49 18.72
N THR A 9 8.86 42.02 19.88
CA THR A 9 9.77 41.74 21.00
C THR A 9 10.39 40.35 20.84
N LEU A 10 11.63 40.17 21.29
CA LEU A 10 12.30 38.86 21.29
C LEU A 10 11.54 37.82 22.12
N ILE A 11 10.85 38.26 23.17
CA ILE A 11 10.05 37.38 24.02
C ILE A 11 8.77 36.90 23.33
N GLU A 12 8.12 37.74 22.52
CA GLU A 12 6.99 37.31 21.68
C GLU A 12 7.44 36.22 20.69
N LEU A 13 8.60 36.39 20.07
CA LEU A 13 9.11 35.39 19.13
C LEU A 13 9.53 34.08 19.82
N LEU A 14 10.11 34.17 21.03
CA LEU A 14 10.49 32.99 21.82
C LEU A 14 9.27 32.13 22.20
N ILE A 15 8.20 32.76 22.68
CA ILE A 15 6.97 32.05 23.06
C ILE A 15 6.34 31.38 21.84
N VAL A 16 6.35 32.04 20.67
CA VAL A 16 5.82 31.46 19.43
C VAL A 16 6.59 30.20 19.03
N VAL A 17 7.92 30.23 19.06
CA VAL A 17 8.74 29.05 18.70
C VAL A 17 8.50 27.90 19.69
N VAL A 18 8.35 28.19 20.98
CA VAL A 18 8.03 27.18 22.00
C VAL A 18 6.66 26.54 21.72
N ILE A 19 5.63 27.34 21.44
CA ILE A 19 4.28 26.82 21.13
C ILE A 19 4.30 25.99 19.83
N VAL A 20 4.94 26.48 18.76
CA VAL A 20 5.07 25.76 17.49
C VAL A 20 5.84 24.44 17.68
N GLY A 21 6.88 24.42 18.52
CA GLY A 21 7.63 23.20 18.85
C GLY A 21 6.77 22.13 19.53
N ILE A 22 5.92 22.52 20.49
CA ILE A 22 4.99 21.61 21.17
C ILE A 22 3.95 21.06 20.19
N LEU A 23 3.37 21.93 19.35
CA LEU A 23 2.38 21.52 18.35
C LEU A 23 2.98 20.58 17.31
N ALA A 24 4.21 20.83 16.86
CA ALA A 24 4.91 19.98 15.91
C ALA A 24 5.14 18.57 16.46
N LEU A 25 5.58 18.46 17.72
CA LEU A 25 5.79 17.16 18.38
C LEU A 25 4.51 16.34 18.49
N ALA A 26 3.37 16.97 18.79
CA ALA A 26 2.07 16.30 18.86
C ALA A 26 1.51 15.92 17.47
N ALA A 27 1.79 16.70 16.42
CA ALA A 27 1.26 16.48 15.07
C ALA A 27 1.97 15.35 14.29
N ILE A 28 3.28 15.17 14.49
CA ILE A 28 4.09 14.16 13.81
C ILE A 28 3.52 12.72 13.94
N PRO A 29 3.21 12.19 15.14
CA PRO A 29 2.74 10.82 15.27
C PRO A 29 1.39 10.59 14.58
N LEU A 30 0.50 11.59 14.55
CA LEU A 30 -0.81 11.50 13.90
C LEU A 30 -0.67 11.35 12.38
N ILE A 31 0.21 12.13 11.76
CA ILE A 31 0.47 12.07 10.31
C ILE A 31 1.09 10.71 9.93
N MET A 32 2.00 10.20 10.77
CA MET A 32 2.61 8.88 10.58
C MET A 32 1.57 7.74 10.69
N ASN A 33 0.61 7.82 11.60
CA ASN A 33 -0.43 6.79 11.71
C ASN A 33 -1.39 6.80 10.50
N ASN A 34 -1.87 7.99 10.09
CA ASN A 34 -2.76 8.11 8.93
C ASN A 34 -2.11 7.61 7.63
N THR A 35 -0.80 7.82 7.46
CA THR A 35 -0.07 7.30 6.30
C THR A 35 0.12 5.80 6.35
N ARG A 36 0.30 5.20 7.53
CA ARG A 36 0.31 3.73 7.71
C ARG A 36 -1.06 3.11 7.42
N ASP A 37 -2.12 3.71 7.91
CA ASP A 37 -3.49 3.25 7.68
C ASP A 37 -3.86 3.37 6.19
N ALA A 38 -3.44 4.46 5.52
CA ALA A 38 -3.61 4.63 4.08
C ALA A 38 -2.87 3.56 3.28
N ARG A 39 -1.62 3.23 3.66
CA ARG A 39 -0.87 2.12 3.04
C ARG A 39 -1.58 0.79 3.23
N ARG A 40 -2.03 0.49 4.44
CA ARG A 40 -2.75 -0.75 4.74
C ARG A 40 -4.05 -0.86 3.92
N ALA A 41 -4.84 0.22 3.86
CA ALA A 41 -6.06 0.26 3.07
C ALA A 41 -5.80 0.05 1.58
N GLU A 42 -4.73 0.64 1.04
CA GLU A 42 -4.32 0.42 -0.37
C GLU A 42 -3.96 -1.05 -0.62
N GLY A 43 -3.18 -1.66 0.27
CA GLY A 43 -2.85 -3.08 0.19
C GLY A 43 -4.09 -3.98 0.24
N GLU A 44 -5.00 -3.74 1.18
CA GLU A 44 -6.26 -4.50 1.32
C GLU A 44 -7.17 -4.33 0.10
N GLN A 45 -7.25 -3.14 -0.49
CA GLN A 45 -8.01 -2.88 -1.72
C GLN A 45 -7.42 -3.61 -2.93
N MET A 46 -6.09 -3.57 -3.09
CA MET A 46 -5.41 -4.26 -4.18
C MET A 46 -5.53 -5.78 -4.07
N MET A 47 -5.46 -6.31 -2.85
CA MET A 47 -5.76 -7.70 -2.56
C MET A 47 -7.18 -8.09 -2.96
N GLY A 48 -8.17 -7.27 -2.60
CA GLY A 48 -9.58 -7.48 -2.98
C GLY A 48 -9.75 -7.55 -4.48
N ALA A 49 -9.21 -6.56 -5.20
CA ALA A 49 -9.27 -6.50 -6.66
C ALA A 49 -8.62 -7.72 -7.33
N ALA A 50 -7.46 -8.16 -6.86
CA ALA A 50 -6.78 -9.34 -7.39
C ALA A 50 -7.56 -10.63 -7.14
N ARG A 51 -8.16 -10.79 -5.95
CA ARG A 51 -9.01 -11.94 -5.59
C ARG A 51 -10.27 -11.99 -6.44
N ASP A 52 -10.95 -10.86 -6.61
CA ASP A 52 -12.17 -10.77 -7.39
C ASP A 52 -11.91 -11.05 -8.87
N PHE A 53 -10.79 -10.56 -9.41
CA PHE A 53 -10.35 -10.90 -10.76
C PHE A 53 -10.14 -12.41 -10.93
N CYS A 54 -9.38 -13.04 -10.03
CA CYS A 54 -9.10 -14.48 -10.14
C CYS A 54 -10.37 -15.32 -10.04
N ARG A 55 -11.30 -14.95 -9.16
CA ARG A 55 -12.62 -15.61 -9.05
C ARG A 55 -13.45 -15.42 -10.30
N ALA A 56 -13.48 -14.22 -10.86
CA ALA A 56 -14.22 -13.92 -12.08
C ALA A 56 -13.67 -14.70 -13.28
N GLU A 57 -12.35 -14.77 -13.43
CA GLU A 57 -11.72 -15.53 -14.52
C GLU A 57 -11.87 -17.05 -14.35
N TYR A 58 -11.84 -17.54 -13.11
CA TYR A 58 -12.11 -18.94 -12.84
C TYR A 58 -13.57 -19.29 -13.18
N ALA A 59 -14.53 -18.44 -12.83
CA ALA A 59 -15.93 -18.64 -13.17
C ALA A 59 -16.19 -18.69 -14.69
N LYS A 60 -15.40 -17.97 -15.49
CA LYS A 60 -15.49 -18.00 -16.95
C LYS A 60 -14.87 -19.25 -17.56
N THR A 61 -13.76 -19.72 -17.00
CA THR A 61 -12.87 -20.65 -17.70
C THR A 61 -12.82 -22.05 -17.08
N GLY A 62 -13.13 -22.18 -15.78
CA GLY A 62 -13.03 -23.42 -15.01
C GLY A 62 -11.61 -24.01 -14.93
N ASN A 63 -10.59 -23.25 -15.34
CA ASN A 63 -9.20 -23.70 -15.42
C ASN A 63 -8.27 -22.67 -14.77
N THR A 64 -7.54 -23.10 -13.76
CA THR A 64 -6.58 -22.30 -13.00
C THR A 64 -5.40 -21.79 -13.83
N SER A 65 -5.01 -22.49 -14.89
CA SER A 65 -3.95 -22.05 -15.82
C SER A 65 -4.35 -20.83 -16.66
N ASN A 66 -5.64 -20.71 -16.97
CA ASN A 66 -6.15 -19.57 -17.73
C ASN A 66 -6.33 -18.35 -16.81
N VAL A 67 -6.63 -18.58 -15.54
CA VAL A 67 -6.64 -17.53 -14.52
C VAL A 67 -5.23 -16.97 -14.31
N SER A 68 -4.22 -17.82 -14.20
CA SER A 68 -2.84 -17.37 -13.96
C SER A 68 -2.27 -16.58 -15.13
N THR A 69 -2.58 -16.99 -16.37
CA THR A 69 -2.18 -16.26 -17.58
C THR A 69 -2.93 -14.93 -17.70
N ALA A 70 -4.25 -14.90 -17.53
CA ALA A 70 -5.04 -13.67 -17.59
C ALA A 70 -4.61 -12.67 -16.52
N PHE A 71 -4.38 -13.14 -15.30
CA PHE A 71 -3.89 -12.30 -14.21
C PHE A 71 -2.47 -11.80 -14.48
N GLY A 72 -1.58 -12.65 -15.00
CA GLY A 72 -0.24 -12.26 -15.40
C GLY A 72 -0.24 -11.13 -16.43
N VAL A 73 -1.16 -11.14 -17.40
CA VAL A 73 -1.31 -10.06 -18.38
C VAL A 73 -1.80 -8.77 -17.72
N GLN A 74 -2.80 -8.84 -16.83
CA GLN A 74 -3.34 -7.66 -16.14
C GLN A 74 -2.34 -7.05 -15.15
N ALA A 75 -1.60 -7.90 -14.41
CA ALA A 75 -0.54 -7.47 -13.52
C ALA A 75 0.61 -6.80 -14.29
N ALA A 76 1.01 -7.34 -15.45
CA ALA A 76 2.02 -6.71 -16.31
C ALA A 76 1.57 -5.35 -16.87
N ASN A 77 0.27 -5.17 -17.10
CA ASN A 77 -0.32 -3.89 -17.51
C ASN A 77 -0.53 -2.90 -16.34
N GLY A 78 -0.09 -3.24 -15.13
CA GLY A 78 -0.19 -2.38 -13.96
C GLY A 78 -1.59 -2.30 -13.33
N ALA A 79 -2.52 -3.19 -13.71
CA ALA A 79 -3.87 -3.21 -13.16
C ALA A 79 -3.91 -3.46 -11.63
N PHE A 80 -2.84 -4.03 -11.09
CA PHE A 80 -2.64 -4.31 -9.67
C PHE A 80 -1.37 -3.63 -9.15
N SER A 81 -1.09 -2.40 -9.61
CA SER A 81 0.01 -1.57 -9.11
C SER A 81 -0.54 -0.28 -8.48
N GLY A 82 -0.16 -0.06 -7.23
CA GLY A 82 -0.43 1.16 -6.46
C GLY A 82 0.84 1.97 -6.20
N LYS A 83 0.72 3.00 -5.38
CA LYS A 83 1.81 3.87 -4.96
C LYS A 83 2.75 3.17 -3.96
N TYR A 84 2.21 2.31 -3.10
CA TYR A 84 2.99 1.63 -2.05
C TYR A 84 3.09 0.11 -2.24
N TYR A 85 2.23 -0.48 -3.07
CA TYR A 85 2.13 -1.94 -3.30
C TYR A 85 2.11 -2.23 -4.80
N SER A 86 2.61 -3.39 -5.20
CA SER A 86 2.33 -3.96 -6.52
C SER A 86 2.23 -5.47 -6.43
N VAL A 87 1.33 -6.03 -7.24
CA VAL A 87 1.20 -7.48 -7.37
C VAL A 87 1.98 -7.91 -8.61
N PRO A 88 3.00 -8.79 -8.48
CA PRO A 88 3.64 -9.35 -9.64
C PRO A 88 2.71 -10.28 -10.41
N THR A 89 3.10 -10.51 -11.65
CA THR A 89 2.55 -11.58 -12.49
C THR A 89 2.71 -12.94 -11.81
N PHE A 90 2.07 -14.01 -12.29
CA PHE A 90 2.33 -15.41 -11.87
C PHE A 90 3.74 -15.93 -12.22
N ALA A 91 4.70 -15.03 -12.44
CA ALA A 91 6.10 -15.36 -12.51
C ALA A 91 6.71 -15.11 -11.13
N ALA A 92 7.38 -16.15 -10.62
CA ALA A 92 8.06 -16.22 -9.33
C ALA A 92 8.41 -14.86 -8.72
N SER A 93 7.78 -14.55 -7.58
CA SER A 93 8.27 -13.63 -6.55
C SER A 93 9.07 -12.42 -7.07
N SER A 94 8.40 -11.30 -7.35
CA SER A 94 9.12 -10.03 -7.42
C SER A 94 8.97 -9.26 -6.10
N THR A 95 10.10 -9.01 -5.45
CA THR A 95 10.21 -7.91 -4.49
C THR A 95 10.48 -6.67 -5.32
N VAL A 96 9.48 -5.81 -5.49
CA VAL A 96 9.69 -4.52 -6.18
C VAL A 96 10.43 -3.60 -5.22
N ALA A 97 11.65 -3.20 -5.59
CA ALA A 97 12.50 -2.35 -4.77
C ALA A 97 11.78 -1.02 -4.44
N GLY A 98 11.66 -0.71 -3.15
CA GLY A 98 10.96 0.50 -2.66
C GLY A 98 9.52 0.29 -2.22
N MET A 99 8.98 -0.93 -2.29
CA MET A 99 7.65 -1.28 -1.77
C MET A 99 7.73 -1.95 -0.40
N ASP A 100 6.74 -1.66 0.45
CA ASP A 100 6.61 -2.08 1.87
C ASP A 100 6.08 -3.53 2.00
N ALA A 101 5.84 -4.19 0.87
CA ALA A 101 5.14 -5.45 0.77
C ALA A 101 5.40 -6.17 -0.55
N SER A 102 5.48 -7.50 -0.48
CA SER A 102 5.63 -8.37 -1.65
C SER A 102 4.42 -9.29 -1.76
N VAL A 103 3.98 -9.51 -3.00
CA VAL A 103 2.93 -10.46 -3.32
C VAL A 103 3.57 -11.59 -4.11
N GLN A 104 3.38 -12.83 -3.68
CA GLN A 104 3.89 -14.02 -4.36
C GLN A 104 2.70 -14.83 -4.87
N THR A 105 2.68 -15.03 -6.16
CA THR A 105 1.72 -15.85 -6.90
C THR A 105 2.38 -17.19 -7.16
N ASN A 106 2.03 -18.21 -6.37
CA ASN A 106 2.53 -19.56 -6.57
C ASN A 106 1.43 -20.40 -7.20
N ALA A 107 1.74 -21.10 -8.30
CA ALA A 107 0.96 -22.28 -8.66
C ALA A 107 1.20 -23.29 -7.53
N ALA A 108 0.20 -23.52 -6.67
CA ALA A 108 0.33 -24.59 -5.69
C ALA A 108 0.41 -25.91 -6.46
N ALA A 109 1.30 -26.82 -6.04
CA ALA A 109 1.48 -28.13 -6.67
C ALA A 109 0.21 -29.01 -6.68
N ASP A 110 -0.86 -28.52 -6.05
CA ASP A 110 -2.11 -29.20 -5.72
C ASP A 110 -3.23 -28.90 -6.74
N GLY A 111 -2.92 -28.23 -7.86
CA GLY A 111 -3.90 -27.81 -8.88
C GLY A 111 -4.66 -26.53 -8.56
N GLN A 112 -4.40 -25.94 -7.39
CA GLN A 112 -4.98 -24.68 -6.93
C GLN A 112 -4.08 -23.49 -7.25
N GLY A 113 -4.68 -22.35 -7.57
CA GLY A 113 -3.95 -21.10 -7.63
C GLY A 113 -3.84 -20.46 -6.24
N ARG A 114 -2.67 -19.92 -5.89
CA ARG A 114 -2.43 -19.28 -4.59
C ARG A 114 -1.76 -17.92 -4.74
N MET A 115 -2.22 -16.96 -3.93
CA MET A 115 -1.61 -15.64 -3.75
C MET A 115 -1.28 -15.43 -2.28
N ASP A 116 -0.01 -15.20 -1.98
CA ASP A 116 0.50 -14.83 -0.67
C ASP A 116 0.88 -13.34 -0.69
N PHE A 117 0.35 -12.56 0.24
CA PHE A 117 0.64 -11.14 0.44
C PHE A 117 1.40 -11.00 1.76
N SER A 118 2.50 -10.25 1.77
CA SER A 118 3.25 -9.97 3.00
C SER A 118 3.56 -8.48 3.11
N TRP A 119 3.46 -7.90 4.30
CA TRP A 119 3.79 -6.50 4.61
C TRP A 119 4.44 -6.39 6.00
N GLU A 120 4.93 -5.21 6.37
CA GLU A 120 5.69 -4.92 7.61
C GLU A 120 5.11 -5.51 8.92
N SER A 121 3.80 -5.71 9.02
CA SER A 121 3.12 -6.17 10.25
C SER A 121 2.26 -7.43 10.09
N GLY A 122 2.24 -8.07 8.93
CA GLY A 122 1.36 -9.21 8.69
C GLY A 122 1.48 -9.85 7.32
N ALA A 123 0.81 -10.98 7.17
CA ALA A 123 0.69 -11.69 5.91
C ALA A 123 -0.74 -12.19 5.73
N ALA A 124 -1.20 -12.27 4.49
CA ALA A 124 -2.49 -12.81 4.13
C ALA A 124 -2.36 -13.66 2.88
N SER A 125 -3.00 -14.81 2.87
CA SER A 125 -3.01 -15.70 1.71
C SER A 125 -4.43 -15.93 1.21
N PHE A 126 -4.54 -16.29 -0.05
CA PHE A 126 -5.78 -16.74 -0.67
C PHE A 126 -5.47 -17.84 -1.67
N SER A 127 -6.28 -18.89 -1.62
CA SER A 127 -6.29 -19.94 -2.63
C SER A 127 -7.64 -20.00 -3.33
N TRP A 128 -7.61 -20.37 -4.61
CA TRP A 128 -8.78 -20.74 -5.39
C TRP A 128 -8.58 -22.11 -6.02
N PRO A 129 -9.67 -22.90 -6.17
CA PRO A 129 -9.65 -24.18 -6.87
C PRO A 129 -9.32 -24.02 -8.36
#